data_AF-A0A8B8ABI2-F1
#
_entry.id   AF-A0A8B8ABI2-F1
#
_cell.length_a   1.000
_cell.length_b   1.000
_cell.length_c   1.000
_cell.angle_alpha   90.00
_cell.angle_beta   90.00
_cell.angle_gamma   90.00
#
_symmetry.space_group_name_H-M   'P 1'
#
loop_
_entity.id
_entity.type
_entity.pdbx_description
1 polymer ?
#
loop_
_entity_poly.entity_id
_entity_poly.type
_entity_poly.pdbx_seq_one_letter_code
_entity_poly.pdbx_strand_id
1 'polypeptide(L)'
;MLEILAQRNDDERRADFLALSRDILTLKEDVRESKASLMYECKMTGARFYFQKRLIGEIAHQLDEQMLRFVFHSASDGRNINAVNFYGYSFLNVDSLICRESLKLDGTLDLQKEVFYRRRLEKLMRGLGRLGYIREKHAQFSSNMIAKYGVLRVIPTRRLLEEYGLEDLVILRRLMAESAQDKSELDDALILLDCLNALCCWNNCSIFELR
;
A
#
# COMPACT_ATOMS: atom_id res chain seq x y z
N MET A 1 60.36 -16.42 -37.79
CA MET A 1 60.11 -15.00 -37.44
C MET A 1 58.75 -14.50 -37.92
N LEU A 2 58.33 -14.77 -39.16
CA LEU A 2 57.03 -14.34 -39.71
C LEU A 2 55.81 -14.94 -38.99
N GLU A 3 55.82 -16.22 -38.62
CA GLU A 3 54.69 -16.87 -37.91
C GLU A 3 54.44 -16.28 -36.51
N ILE A 4 55.51 -15.95 -35.77
CA ILE A 4 55.42 -15.36 -34.43
C ILE A 4 54.82 -13.95 -34.50
N LEU A 5 55.15 -13.17 -35.54
CA LEU A 5 54.57 -11.84 -35.77
C LEU A 5 53.10 -11.92 -36.19
N ALA A 6 52.72 -12.94 -36.96
CA ALA A 6 51.32 -13.18 -37.35
C ALA A 6 50.45 -13.60 -36.15
N GLN A 7 50.94 -14.52 -35.32
CA GLN A 7 50.26 -14.94 -34.08
C GLN A 7 50.10 -13.79 -33.08
N ARG A 8 51.12 -12.94 -32.94
CA ARG A 8 51.05 -11.76 -32.06
C ARG A 8 49.97 -10.77 -32.51
N ASN A 9 49.82 -10.57 -33.82
CA ASN A 9 48.77 -9.73 -34.39
C ASN A 9 47.36 -10.31 -34.19
N ASP A 10 47.21 -11.63 -34.26
CA ASP A 10 45.90 -12.27 -34.05
C ASP A 10 45.50 -12.31 -32.56
N ASP A 11 46.47 -12.47 -31.65
CA ASP A 11 46.24 -12.37 -30.20
C ASP A 11 45.85 -10.94 -29.78
N GLU A 12 46.46 -9.92 -30.39
CA GLU A 12 46.14 -8.51 -30.15
C GLU A 12 44.73 -8.16 -30.66
N ARG A 13 44.38 -8.59 -31.88
CA ARG A 13 42.99 -8.46 -32.40
C ARG A 13 41.98 -9.19 -31.54
N ARG A 14 42.33 -10.35 -30.99
CA ARG A 14 41.46 -11.12 -30.10
C ARG A 14 41.29 -10.43 -28.75
N ALA A 15 42.35 -9.82 -28.22
CA ALA A 15 42.28 -9.01 -27.01
C ALA A 15 41.42 -7.75 -27.22
N ASP A 16 41.57 -7.06 -28.35
CA ASP A 16 40.77 -5.89 -28.73
C ASP A 16 39.29 -6.27 -28.88
N PHE A 17 38.99 -7.41 -29.53
CA PHE A 17 37.62 -7.91 -29.64
C PHE A 17 37.00 -8.23 -28.27
N LEU A 18 37.77 -8.84 -27.36
CA LEU A 18 37.31 -9.14 -26.00
C LEU A 18 37.15 -7.87 -25.14
N ALA A 19 37.97 -6.84 -25.35
CA ALA A 19 37.81 -5.54 -24.72
C ALA A 19 36.53 -4.86 -25.21
N LEU A 20 36.34 -4.77 -26.54
CA LEU A 20 35.13 -4.20 -27.14
C LEU A 20 33.86 -4.95 -26.69
N SER A 21 33.92 -6.29 -26.62
CA SER A 21 32.78 -7.08 -26.14
C SER A 21 32.46 -6.81 -24.66
N ARG A 22 33.44 -6.53 -23.81
CA ARG A 22 33.22 -6.12 -22.41
C ARG A 22 32.61 -4.73 -22.33
N ASP A 23 33.14 -3.78 -23.10
CA ASP A 23 32.62 -2.41 -23.14
C ASP A 23 31.17 -2.36 -23.64
N ILE A 24 30.80 -3.20 -24.60
CA ILE A 24 29.42 -3.33 -25.06
C ILE A 24 28.51 -3.88 -23.95
N LEU A 25 29.00 -4.82 -23.14
CA LEU A 25 28.22 -5.39 -22.03
C LEU A 25 28.01 -4.37 -20.91
N THR A 26 29.06 -3.64 -20.53
CA THR A 26 28.96 -2.58 -19.50
C THR A 26 28.02 -1.46 -19.97
N LEU A 27 28.15 -0.99 -21.22
CA LEU A 27 27.23 0.01 -21.77
C LEU A 27 25.78 -0.47 -21.80
N LYS A 28 25.53 -1.77 -22.07
CA LYS A 28 24.17 -2.33 -22.03
C LYS A 28 23.60 -2.36 -20.62
N GLU A 29 24.43 -2.60 -19.61
CA GLU A 29 24.05 -2.55 -18.20
C GLU A 29 23.75 -1.10 -17.77
N ASP A 30 24.64 -0.16 -18.09
CA ASP A 30 24.46 1.28 -17.80
C ASP A 30 23.16 1.84 -18.43
N VAL A 31 22.89 1.49 -19.69
CA VAL A 31 21.65 1.90 -20.38
C VAL A 31 20.41 1.30 -19.71
N ARG A 32 20.50 0.05 -19.23
CA ARG A 32 19.39 -0.61 -18.54
C ARG A 32 19.11 0.06 -17.19
N GLU A 33 20.15 0.35 -16.42
CA GLU A 33 20.03 1.05 -15.13
C GLU A 33 19.50 2.46 -15.31
N SER A 34 20.03 3.21 -16.28
CA SER A 34 19.56 4.56 -16.61
C SER A 34 18.08 4.55 -17.02
N LYS A 35 17.66 3.59 -17.85
CA LYS A 35 16.25 3.41 -18.22
C LYS A 35 15.38 3.09 -17.00
N ALA A 36 15.84 2.23 -16.10
CA ALA A 36 15.11 1.90 -14.87
C ALA A 36 14.97 3.12 -13.95
N SER A 37 16.03 3.91 -13.80
CA SER A 37 16.03 5.14 -13.00
C SER A 37 15.07 6.19 -13.58
N LEU A 38 15.10 6.41 -14.90
CA LEU A 38 14.16 7.29 -15.59
C LEU A 38 12.71 6.85 -15.39
N MET A 39 12.44 5.55 -15.49
CA MET A 39 11.11 5.00 -15.25
C MET A 39 10.65 5.21 -13.81
N TYR A 40 11.54 5.02 -12.83
CA TYR A 40 11.25 5.29 -11.42
C TYR A 40 10.91 6.77 -11.18
N GLU A 41 11.69 7.70 -11.74
CA GLU A 41 11.42 9.14 -11.60
C GLU A 41 10.11 9.55 -12.28
N CYS A 42 9.78 8.98 -13.44
CA CYS A 42 8.48 9.20 -14.09
C CYS A 42 7.32 8.74 -13.21
N LYS A 43 7.41 7.52 -12.66
CA LYS A 43 6.38 6.96 -11.76
C LYS A 43 6.24 7.82 -10.51
N MET A 44 7.36 8.15 -9.85
CA MET A 44 7.40 9.05 -8.69
C MET A 44 6.72 10.39 -8.98
N THR A 45 7.05 11.02 -10.11
CA THR A 45 6.47 12.31 -10.48
C THR A 45 4.96 12.22 -10.73
N GLY A 46 4.51 11.18 -11.44
CA GLY A 46 3.08 10.93 -11.66
C GLY A 46 2.34 10.66 -10.36
N ALA A 47 2.92 9.84 -9.47
CA ALA A 47 2.34 9.54 -8.16
C ALA A 47 2.29 10.78 -7.24
N ARG A 48 3.35 11.62 -7.22
CA ARG A 48 3.33 12.93 -6.53
C ARG A 48 2.19 13.80 -7.01
N PHE A 49 2.01 13.92 -8.32
CA PHE A 49 0.93 14.73 -8.90
C PHE A 49 -0.45 14.19 -8.54
N TYR A 50 -0.60 12.86 -8.57
CA TYR A 50 -1.85 12.18 -8.29
C TYR A 50 -2.28 12.31 -6.83
N PHE A 51 -1.40 11.92 -5.91
CA PHE A 51 -1.73 11.93 -4.48
C PHE A 51 -1.69 13.33 -3.87
N GLN A 52 -0.85 14.23 -4.39
CA GLN A 52 -0.59 15.54 -3.78
C GLN A 52 -0.27 15.35 -2.28
N LYS A 53 -0.95 16.10 -1.40
CA LYS A 53 -0.83 15.96 0.05
C LYS A 53 -1.76 14.89 0.64
N ARG A 54 -2.57 14.19 -0.16
CA ARG A 54 -3.67 13.34 0.34
C ARG A 54 -3.25 11.90 0.65
N LEU A 55 -2.03 11.48 0.31
CA LEU A 55 -1.63 10.08 0.41
C LEU A 55 -1.81 9.52 1.83
N ILE A 56 -1.31 10.21 2.86
CA ILE A 56 -1.38 9.72 4.24
C ILE A 56 -2.84 9.59 4.71
N GLY A 57 -3.68 10.57 4.38
CA GLY A 57 -5.11 10.54 4.70
C GLY A 57 -5.86 9.45 3.92
N GLU A 58 -5.48 9.20 2.67
CA GLU A 58 -6.03 8.10 1.87
C GLU A 58 -5.67 6.72 2.46
N ILE A 59 -4.40 6.49 2.80
CA ILE A 59 -3.96 5.21 3.41
C ILE A 59 -4.70 4.96 4.73
N ALA A 60 -4.83 6.00 5.57
CA ALA A 60 -5.59 5.92 6.81
C ALA A 60 -7.07 5.56 6.56
N HIS A 61 -7.70 6.23 5.61
CA HIS A 61 -9.10 5.98 5.25
C HIS A 61 -9.32 4.57 4.70
N GLN A 62 -8.49 4.13 3.76
CA GLN A 62 -8.57 2.79 3.17
C GLN A 62 -8.35 1.72 4.24
N LEU A 63 -7.40 1.90 5.16
CA LEU A 63 -7.19 0.99 6.26
C LEU A 63 -8.43 0.87 7.15
N ASP A 64 -9.02 1.99 7.57
CA ASP A 64 -10.24 2.00 8.39
C ASP A 64 -11.38 1.23 7.67
N GLU A 65 -11.59 1.48 6.37
CA GLU A 65 -12.60 0.78 5.57
C GLU A 65 -12.34 -0.73 5.49
N GLN A 66 -11.11 -1.15 5.21
CA GLN A 66 -10.75 -2.57 5.13
C GLN A 66 -10.89 -3.28 6.48
N MET A 67 -10.53 -2.60 7.57
CA MET A 67 -10.68 -3.14 8.92
C MET A 67 -12.15 -3.29 9.30
N LEU A 68 -12.99 -2.29 9.01
CA LEU A 68 -14.44 -2.38 9.22
C LEU A 68 -15.05 -3.49 8.34
N ARG A 69 -14.62 -3.61 7.08
CA ARG A 69 -15.07 -4.70 6.21
C ARG A 69 -14.66 -6.05 6.77
N PHE A 70 -13.43 -6.19 7.24
CA PHE A 70 -12.97 -7.41 7.88
C PHE A 70 -13.80 -7.76 9.13
N VAL A 71 -14.22 -6.80 9.95
CA VAL A 71 -15.04 -7.09 11.14
C VAL A 71 -16.47 -7.43 10.76
N PHE A 72 -17.12 -6.61 9.91
CA PHE A 72 -18.56 -6.66 9.70
C PHE A 72 -19.01 -7.49 8.50
N HIS A 73 -18.16 -7.70 7.48
CA HIS A 73 -18.53 -8.50 6.31
C HIS A 73 -18.22 -9.98 6.55
N SER A 74 -19.28 -10.78 6.70
CA SER A 74 -19.23 -12.23 6.49
C SER A 74 -19.87 -12.55 5.15
N ALA A 75 -19.22 -13.38 4.32
CA ALA A 75 -19.76 -13.84 3.03
C ALA A 75 -21.13 -14.57 3.13
N SER A 76 -21.61 -14.81 4.35
CA SER A 76 -22.82 -15.55 4.68
C SER A 76 -24.04 -14.68 5.03
N ASP A 77 -23.88 -13.38 5.27
CA ASP A 77 -25.00 -12.50 5.64
C ASP A 77 -25.42 -11.74 4.39
N GLY A 78 -26.57 -12.09 3.80
CA GLY A 78 -27.10 -11.52 2.55
C GLY A 78 -27.43 -10.02 2.60
N ARG A 79 -26.96 -9.30 3.63
CA ARG A 79 -26.91 -7.84 3.64
C ARG A 79 -25.68 -7.40 2.84
N ASN A 80 -25.95 -6.77 1.71
CA ASN A 80 -24.96 -6.07 0.94
C ASN A 80 -24.51 -4.82 1.74
N ILE A 81 -23.52 -4.99 2.63
CA ILE A 81 -22.93 -3.89 3.41
C ILE A 81 -22.07 -3.00 2.49
N ASN A 82 -21.86 -3.33 1.20
CA ASN A 82 -21.29 -2.37 0.24
C ASN A 82 -22.18 -1.11 0.10
N ALA A 83 -23.42 -1.13 0.64
CA ALA A 83 -24.32 0.02 0.72
C ALA A 83 -24.49 0.60 2.14
N VAL A 84 -23.74 0.15 3.15
CA VAL A 84 -23.67 0.90 4.41
C VAL A 84 -22.73 2.07 4.16
N ASN A 85 -23.33 3.21 3.90
CA ASN A 85 -22.67 4.51 3.97
C ASN A 85 -22.03 4.63 5.37
N PHE A 86 -20.75 4.29 5.46
CA PHE A 86 -19.90 4.41 6.64
C PHE A 86 -19.67 5.88 7.06
N TYR A 87 -20.57 6.81 6.70
CA TYR A 87 -20.54 8.19 7.17
C TYR A 87 -20.62 8.20 8.70
N GLY A 88 -19.54 8.64 9.35
CA GLY A 88 -19.40 8.63 10.81
C GLY A 88 -18.95 7.29 11.41
N TYR A 89 -18.66 6.28 10.59
CA TYR A 89 -17.96 5.08 11.05
C TYR A 89 -16.46 5.33 10.94
N SER A 90 -15.75 5.03 12.00
CA SER A 90 -14.29 4.99 12.02
C SER A 90 -13.90 3.78 12.85
N PHE A 91 -12.72 3.22 12.61
CA PHE A 91 -12.25 2.16 13.48
C PHE A 91 -12.14 2.61 14.95
N LEU A 92 -12.07 3.91 15.21
CA LEU A 92 -12.13 4.51 16.54
C LEU A 92 -13.42 4.14 17.30
N ASN A 93 -14.57 4.02 16.62
CA ASN A 93 -15.86 3.71 17.25
C ASN A 93 -16.32 2.26 17.07
N VAL A 94 -15.43 1.34 16.66
CA VAL A 94 -15.78 -0.04 16.31
C VAL A 94 -16.52 -0.82 17.42
N ASP A 95 -16.25 -0.56 18.70
CA ASP A 95 -16.99 -1.22 19.79
C ASP A 95 -18.46 -0.80 19.81
N SER A 96 -18.74 0.49 19.66
CA SER A 96 -20.10 1.02 19.55
C SER A 96 -20.81 0.51 18.30
N LEU A 97 -20.05 0.36 17.21
CA LEU A 97 -20.55 -0.23 15.96
C LEU A 97 -20.93 -1.70 16.17
N ILE A 98 -20.10 -2.49 16.84
CA ILE A 98 -20.42 -3.89 17.17
C ILE A 98 -21.71 -3.96 17.99
N CYS A 99 -21.84 -3.14 19.04
CA CYS A 99 -23.07 -3.12 19.84
C CYS A 99 -24.30 -2.78 18.98
N ARG A 100 -24.20 -1.75 18.13
CA ARG A 100 -25.31 -1.33 17.25
C ARG A 100 -25.68 -2.38 16.22
N GLU A 101 -24.70 -2.94 15.53
CA GLU A 101 -24.92 -3.94 14.47
C GLU A 101 -25.39 -5.29 15.02
N SER A 102 -25.21 -5.53 16.32
CA SER A 102 -25.68 -6.73 17.00
C SER A 102 -27.12 -6.61 17.51
N LEU A 103 -27.79 -5.48 17.30
CA LEU A 103 -29.21 -5.34 17.65
C LEU A 103 -30.10 -5.95 16.57
N LYS A 104 -31.15 -6.65 17.02
CA LYS A 104 -32.26 -7.11 16.19
C LYS A 104 -33.23 -5.95 15.92
N LEU A 105 -34.19 -6.18 15.02
CA LEU A 105 -35.21 -5.18 14.67
C LEU A 105 -36.08 -4.76 15.86
N ASP A 106 -36.25 -5.65 16.85
CA ASP A 106 -36.98 -5.39 18.09
C ASP A 106 -36.14 -4.68 19.17
N GLY A 107 -34.89 -4.32 18.87
CA GLY A 107 -33.95 -3.69 19.80
C GLY A 107 -33.30 -4.65 20.79
N THR A 108 -33.59 -5.96 20.72
CA THR A 108 -32.91 -6.94 21.57
C THR A 108 -31.54 -7.31 21.01
N LEU A 109 -30.64 -7.72 21.90
CA LEU A 109 -29.27 -8.09 21.53
C LEU A 109 -29.22 -9.49 20.91
N ASP A 110 -28.63 -9.58 19.72
CA ASP A 110 -28.17 -10.83 19.13
C ASP A 110 -26.77 -11.17 19.64
N LEU A 111 -26.73 -11.95 20.72
CA LEU A 111 -25.48 -12.40 21.34
C LEU A 111 -24.59 -13.22 20.40
N GLN A 112 -25.17 -13.99 19.48
CA GLN A 112 -24.37 -14.78 18.54
C GLN A 112 -23.67 -13.86 17.54
N LYS A 113 -24.39 -12.85 17.04
CA LYS A 113 -23.84 -11.83 16.14
C LYS A 113 -22.77 -10.97 16.82
N GLU A 114 -23.00 -10.57 18.08
CA GLU A 114 -22.01 -9.81 18.84
C GLU A 114 -20.72 -10.62 19.06
N VAL A 115 -20.84 -11.86 19.55
CA VAL A 115 -19.69 -12.75 19.76
C VAL A 115 -18.94 -12.99 18.45
N PHE A 116 -19.65 -13.12 17.33
CA PHE A 116 -19.05 -13.26 16.01
C PHE A 116 -18.19 -12.04 15.64
N TYR A 117 -18.72 -10.82 15.74
CA TYR A 117 -17.96 -9.60 15.42
C TYR A 117 -16.78 -9.38 16.37
N ARG A 118 -16.96 -9.65 17.68
CA ARG A 118 -15.89 -9.57 18.67
C ARG A 118 -14.72 -10.50 18.33
N ARG A 119 -15.02 -11.76 17.97
CA ARG A 119 -13.98 -12.73 17.55
C ARG A 119 -13.24 -12.28 16.29
N ARG A 120 -13.93 -11.67 15.34
CA ARG A 120 -13.30 -11.12 14.12
C ARG A 120 -12.41 -9.93 14.44
N LEU A 121 -12.88 -9.00 15.29
CA LEU A 121 -12.08 -7.88 15.77
C LEU A 121 -10.81 -8.37 16.48
N GLU A 122 -10.91 -9.34 17.38
CA GLU A 122 -9.74 -9.91 18.05
C GLU A 122 -8.76 -10.56 17.07
N LYS A 123 -9.28 -11.31 16.08
CA LYS A 123 -8.43 -11.92 15.02
C LYS A 123 -7.70 -10.85 14.22
N LEU A 124 -8.39 -9.78 13.86
CA LEU A 124 -7.84 -8.63 13.15
C LEU A 124 -6.72 -7.98 13.99
N MET A 125 -6.99 -7.66 15.25
CA MET A 125 -6.03 -7.02 16.15
C MET A 125 -4.79 -7.89 16.41
N ARG A 126 -4.94 -9.21 16.54
CA ARG A 126 -3.77 -10.12 16.63
C ARG A 126 -2.92 -10.16 15.36
N GLY A 127 -3.55 -9.96 14.20
CA GLY A 127 -2.84 -9.86 12.92
C GLY A 127 -2.07 -8.55 12.82
N LEU A 128 -2.77 -7.43 12.99
CA LEU A 128 -2.18 -6.09 12.84
C LEU A 128 -1.21 -5.73 13.97
N GLY A 129 -1.42 -6.24 15.18
CA GLY A 129 -0.50 -6.03 16.31
C GLY A 129 0.91 -6.56 16.04
N ARG A 130 1.05 -7.61 15.21
CA ARG A 130 2.37 -8.12 14.77
C ARG A 130 3.10 -7.16 13.83
N LEU A 131 2.38 -6.21 13.24
CA LEU A 131 2.91 -5.15 12.38
C LEU A 131 3.12 -3.83 13.16
N GLY A 132 2.92 -3.84 14.49
CA GLY A 132 3.05 -2.65 15.34
C GLY A 132 1.76 -1.87 15.55
N TYR A 133 0.61 -2.32 15.02
CA TYR A 133 -0.66 -1.61 15.22
C TYR A 133 -1.18 -1.73 16.66
N ILE A 134 -1.11 -0.61 17.37
CA ILE A 134 -1.76 -0.36 18.67
C ILE A 134 -3.11 0.34 18.43
N ARG A 135 -4.21 -0.26 18.86
CA ARG A 135 -5.57 0.22 18.57
C ARG A 135 -5.84 1.62 19.11
N GLU A 136 -5.51 1.85 20.37
CA GLU A 136 -5.79 3.11 21.09
C GLU A 136 -5.03 4.29 20.48
N LYS A 137 -3.84 4.02 19.93
CA LYS A 137 -3.00 5.01 19.26
C LYS A 137 -3.43 5.21 17.81
N HIS A 138 -3.43 4.14 17.02
CA HIS A 138 -3.53 4.23 15.57
C HIS A 138 -4.95 4.47 15.07
N ALA A 139 -5.99 4.10 15.82
CA ALA A 139 -7.35 4.44 15.45
C ALA A 139 -7.59 5.97 15.52
N GLN A 140 -7.09 6.63 16.58
CA GLN A 140 -7.16 8.09 16.69
C GLN A 140 -6.25 8.76 15.66
N PHE A 141 -5.03 8.24 15.48
CA PHE A 141 -4.09 8.74 14.48
C PHE A 141 -4.68 8.69 13.07
N SER A 142 -5.28 7.57 12.67
CA SER A 142 -5.98 7.39 11.38
C SER A 142 -7.02 8.50 11.17
N SER A 143 -7.93 8.68 12.14
CA SER A 143 -8.96 9.73 12.09
C SER A 143 -8.36 11.14 11.94
N ASN A 144 -7.27 11.43 12.66
CA ASN A 144 -6.57 12.71 12.57
C ASN A 144 -5.92 12.91 11.19
N MET A 145 -5.33 11.87 10.61
CA MET A 145 -4.70 11.93 9.29
C MET A 145 -5.72 12.16 8.18
N ILE A 146 -6.89 11.52 8.27
CA ILE A 146 -8.01 11.76 7.36
C ILE A 146 -8.46 13.22 7.45
N ALA A 147 -8.60 13.77 8.65
CA ALA A 147 -8.99 15.16 8.85
C ALA A 147 -7.91 16.15 8.35
N LYS A 148 -6.63 15.84 8.59
CA LYS A 148 -5.48 16.70 8.24
C LYS A 148 -5.18 16.71 6.74
N TYR A 149 -5.07 15.54 6.13
CA TYR A 149 -4.62 15.37 4.74
C TYR A 149 -5.78 15.19 3.76
N GLY A 150 -6.94 14.76 4.25
CA GLY A 150 -8.10 14.43 3.42
C GLY A 150 -7.93 13.12 2.66
N VAL A 151 -9.02 12.70 2.03
CA VAL A 151 -9.12 11.51 1.19
C VAL A 151 -9.04 11.93 -0.28
N LEU A 152 -8.61 11.02 -1.16
CA LEU A 152 -8.65 11.22 -2.60
C LEU A 152 -10.09 11.46 -3.08
N ARG A 153 -10.22 12.37 -4.04
CA ARG A 153 -11.53 12.71 -4.64
C ARG A 153 -11.91 11.80 -5.79
N VAL A 154 -10.90 11.23 -6.45
CA VAL A 154 -11.03 10.38 -7.62
C VAL A 154 -10.20 9.16 -7.34
N ILE A 155 -10.75 7.98 -7.62
CA ILE A 155 -10.09 6.70 -7.41
C ILE A 155 -9.19 6.41 -8.62
N PRO A 156 -7.99 5.85 -8.41
CA PRO A 156 -7.10 5.60 -9.53
C PRO A 156 -7.68 4.48 -10.40
N THR A 157 -7.73 4.72 -11.70
CA THR A 157 -8.03 3.65 -12.65
C THR A 157 -6.87 2.66 -12.66
N ARG A 158 -7.14 1.41 -13.03
CA ARG A 158 -6.09 0.37 -13.17
C ARG A 158 -4.91 0.84 -14.04
N ARG A 159 -5.20 1.59 -15.10
CA ARG A 159 -4.16 2.18 -15.96
C ARG A 159 -3.25 3.12 -15.18
N LEU A 160 -3.81 3.99 -14.33
CA LEU A 160 -3.03 4.93 -13.51
C LEU A 160 -2.19 4.20 -12.45
N LEU A 161 -2.75 3.13 -11.85
CA LEU A 161 -2.01 2.29 -10.91
C LEU A 161 -0.75 1.71 -11.57
N GLU A 162 -0.88 1.15 -12.77
CA GLU A 162 0.23 0.55 -13.52
C GLU A 162 1.22 1.59 -14.06
N GLU A 163 0.71 2.68 -14.64
CA GLU A 163 1.50 3.75 -15.29
C GLU A 163 2.36 4.53 -14.29
N TYR A 164 1.81 4.84 -13.11
CA TYR A 164 2.50 5.64 -12.09
C TYR A 164 2.96 4.83 -10.89
N GLY A 165 2.76 3.50 -10.88
CA GLY A 165 3.16 2.66 -9.76
C GLY A 165 2.50 3.07 -8.46
N LEU A 166 1.21 3.44 -8.49
CA LEU A 166 0.53 3.98 -7.31
C LEU A 166 0.40 2.97 -6.17
N GLU A 167 0.52 1.67 -6.44
CA GLU A 167 0.55 0.60 -5.41
C GLU A 167 1.96 0.11 -5.07
N ASP A 168 2.99 0.69 -5.67
CA ASP A 168 4.37 0.33 -5.38
C ASP A 168 4.75 0.84 -3.98
N LEU A 169 4.99 -0.09 -3.05
CA LEU A 169 5.31 0.25 -1.66
C LEU A 169 6.57 1.11 -1.53
N VAL A 170 7.54 0.99 -2.45
CA VAL A 170 8.74 1.84 -2.43
C VAL A 170 8.37 3.29 -2.74
N ILE A 171 7.53 3.49 -3.75
CA ILE A 171 7.00 4.80 -4.14
C ILE A 171 6.15 5.37 -3.01
N LEU A 172 5.21 4.59 -2.47
CA LEU A 172 4.33 5.02 -1.40
C LEU A 172 5.10 5.46 -0.14
N ARG A 173 6.06 4.64 0.32
CA ARG A 173 6.91 4.99 1.47
C ARG A 173 7.69 6.28 1.23
N ARG A 174 8.24 6.45 0.01
CA ARG A 174 8.98 7.66 -0.35
C ARG A 174 8.09 8.91 -0.33
N LEU A 175 6.89 8.82 -0.90
CA LEU A 175 5.93 9.92 -0.91
C LEU A 175 5.42 10.28 0.49
N MET A 176 5.22 9.29 1.36
CA MET A 176 4.84 9.52 2.75
C MET A 176 5.97 10.23 3.51
N ALA A 177 7.23 9.85 3.29
CA ALA A 177 8.38 10.53 3.87
C ALA A 177 8.50 12.00 3.42
N GLU A 178 8.06 12.31 2.19
CA GLU A 178 8.03 13.69 1.66
C GLU A 178 6.81 14.49 2.16
N SER A 179 5.75 13.82 2.60
CA SER A 179 4.46 14.44 2.97
C SER A 179 4.23 14.59 4.48
N ALA A 180 4.85 13.73 5.27
CA ALA A 180 4.73 13.73 6.73
C ALA A 180 5.36 15.00 7.33
N GLN A 181 4.74 15.52 8.37
CA GLN A 181 5.20 16.74 9.05
C GLN A 181 6.46 16.51 9.88
N ASP A 182 6.56 15.34 10.52
CA ASP A 182 7.70 14.95 11.34
C ASP A 182 7.92 13.43 11.30
N LYS A 183 9.01 12.99 11.92
CA LYS A 183 9.40 11.58 11.97
C LYS A 183 8.38 10.70 12.70
N SER A 184 7.75 11.22 13.77
CA SER A 184 6.78 10.43 14.54
C SER A 184 5.54 10.16 13.71
N GLU A 185 5.06 11.16 12.98
CA GLU A 185 3.93 11.01 12.06
C GLU A 185 4.27 10.02 10.93
N LEU A 186 5.49 10.09 10.39
CA LEU A 186 5.95 9.15 9.38
C LEU A 186 5.96 7.71 9.92
N ASP A 187 6.55 7.49 11.09
CA ASP A 187 6.65 6.16 11.69
C ASP A 187 5.26 5.52 11.88
N ASP A 188 4.29 6.29 12.39
CA ASP A 188 2.91 5.82 12.57
C ASP A 188 2.17 5.62 11.25
N ALA A 189 2.38 6.50 10.27
CA ALA A 189 1.79 6.37 8.94
C ALA A 189 2.33 5.13 8.19
N LEU A 190 3.60 4.80 8.35
CA LEU A 190 4.19 3.59 7.79
C LEU A 190 3.57 2.32 8.39
N ILE A 191 3.26 2.31 9.69
CA ILE A 191 2.51 1.21 10.32
C ILE A 191 1.13 1.07 9.65
N LEU A 192 0.42 2.17 9.37
CA LEU A 192 -0.87 2.09 8.67
C LEU A 192 -0.72 1.48 7.27
N LEU A 193 0.30 1.89 6.51
CA LEU A 193 0.59 1.33 5.18
C LEU A 193 0.86 -0.17 5.24
N ASP A 194 1.68 -0.61 6.19
CA ASP A 194 2.01 -2.02 6.40
C ASP A 194 0.78 -2.85 6.78
N CYS A 195 -0.09 -2.28 7.62
CA CYS A 195 -1.36 -2.90 7.99
C CYS A 195 -2.33 -3.01 6.80
N LEU A 196 -2.46 -1.97 6.00
CA LEU A 196 -3.32 -1.95 4.81
C LEU A 196 -2.84 -2.98 3.79
N ASN A 197 -1.55 -3.00 3.49
CA ASN A 197 -0.96 -3.97 2.58
C ASN A 197 -1.20 -5.41 3.05
N ALA A 198 -1.01 -5.70 4.34
CA ALA A 198 -1.28 -7.03 4.89
C ALA A 198 -2.75 -7.44 4.76
N LEU A 199 -3.68 -6.51 5.02
CA LEU A 199 -5.12 -6.76 4.86
C LEU A 199 -5.51 -7.01 3.40
N CYS A 200 -4.95 -6.23 2.48
CA CYS A 200 -5.12 -6.41 1.04
C CYS A 200 -4.63 -7.79 0.60
N CYS A 201 -3.48 -8.26 1.11
CA CYS A 201 -3.00 -9.61 0.87
C CYS A 201 -3.93 -10.69 1.44
N TRP A 202 -4.49 -10.49 2.65
CA TRP A 202 -5.42 -11.46 3.25
C TRP A 202 -6.73 -11.57 2.48
N ASN A 203 -7.19 -10.47 1.88
CA ASN A 203 -8.46 -10.39 1.16
C ASN A 203 -8.31 -10.53 -0.37
N ASN A 204 -7.07 -10.64 -0.87
CA ASN A 204 -6.75 -10.61 -2.31
C ASN A 204 -7.36 -9.40 -3.03
N CYS A 205 -7.20 -8.19 -2.45
CA CYS A 205 -7.68 -6.93 -3.02
C CYS A 205 -6.53 -5.93 -3.23
N SER A 206 -6.83 -4.87 -3.97
CA SER A 206 -5.93 -3.73 -4.23
C SER A 206 -5.85 -2.81 -3.01
N ILE A 207 -4.74 -2.07 -2.86
CA ILE A 207 -4.56 -1.05 -1.81
C ILE A 207 -5.60 0.07 -1.98
N PHE A 208 -5.87 0.43 -3.23
CA PHE A 208 -6.90 1.41 -3.59
C PHE A 208 -8.07 0.65 -4.20
N GLU A 209 -8.92 0.08 -3.36
CA GLU A 209 -10.09 -0.62 -3.84
C GLU A 209 -11.04 0.34 -4.54
N LEU A 210 -11.49 -0.04 -5.74
CA LEU A 210 -12.46 0.70 -6.52
C LEU A 210 -13.79 0.69 -5.77
N ARG A 211 -14.16 1.80 -5.11
CA ARG A 211 -15.50 1.99 -4.52
C ARG A 211 -16.57 2.03 -5.59
#